data_AF-A0A3N4MI52-F1
#
_entry.id   AF-A0A3N4MI52-F1
#
_cell.length_a   1.000
_cell.length_b   1.000
_cell.length_c   1.000
_cell.angle_alpha   90.00
_cell.angle_beta   90.00
_cell.angle_gamma   90.00
#
_symmetry.space_group_name_H-M   'P 1'
#
loop_
_entity.id
_entity.type
_entity.pdbx_description
1 polymer ?
#
loop_
_entity_poly.entity_id
_entity_poly.type
_entity_poly.pdbx_seq_one_letter_code
_entity_poly.pdbx_strand_id
1 'polypeptide(L)'
;MSVADSSRDSIVPALVYNNPDSNGNHFVKFDGYEILPDGTVQLIDSKTQLPLWSETTQRSTALNLERVANAVKQNPNFKVMYEFPDETSRNDAFEFIRDSGFAKQIQTRVRE
;
A
#
# COMPACT_ATOMS: atom_id res chain seq x y z
N MET A 1 -41.98 0.47 -7.42
CA MET A 1 -41.34 0.98 -6.19
C MET A 1 -40.37 -0.09 -5.70
N SER A 2 -39.07 0.17 -5.78
CA SER A 2 -38.00 -0.44 -4.96
C SER A 2 -36.70 0.31 -5.31
N VAL A 3 -36.55 1.47 -4.69
CA VAL A 3 -35.44 1.84 -3.79
C VAL A 3 -34.06 1.68 -4.42
N ALA A 4 -33.50 2.84 -4.78
CA ALA A 4 -32.06 3.00 -4.92
C ALA A 4 -31.44 2.78 -3.54
N ASP A 5 -30.50 1.84 -3.44
CA ASP A 5 -29.62 1.74 -2.29
C ASP A 5 -28.23 1.31 -2.77
N SER A 6 -27.32 2.27 -2.88
CA SER A 6 -25.89 1.99 -2.97
C SER A 6 -25.06 3.15 -2.43
N SER A 7 -25.45 3.73 -1.29
CA SER A 7 -24.46 4.36 -0.42
C SER A 7 -23.95 3.27 0.54
N ARG A 8 -23.22 2.29 -0.01
CA ARG A 8 -22.38 1.43 0.83
C ARG A 8 -21.28 2.33 1.37
N ASP A 9 -21.31 2.61 2.67
CA ASP A 9 -20.13 3.10 3.38
C ASP A 9 -18.94 2.23 2.95
N SER A 10 -18.00 2.81 2.21
CA SER A 10 -16.83 2.07 1.76
C SER A 10 -15.99 1.74 2.99
N ILE A 11 -15.93 0.46 3.35
CA ILE A 11 -15.02 -0.01 4.39
C ILE A 11 -13.60 0.27 3.88
N VAL A 12 -12.92 1.23 4.49
CA VAL A 12 -11.51 1.54 4.18
C VAL A 12 -10.62 0.63 5.04
N PRO A 13 -9.94 -0.37 4.44
CA PRO A 13 -9.04 -1.23 5.19
C PRO A 13 -7.84 -0.42 5.72
N ALA A 14 -7.41 -0.74 6.94
CA ALA A 14 -6.27 -0.10 7.56
C ALA A 14 -5.46 -1.06 8.44
N LEU A 15 -4.13 -0.89 8.44
CA LEU A 15 -3.23 -1.53 9.39
C LEU A 15 -2.92 -0.59 10.54
N VAL A 16 -3.15 -1.04 11.76
CA VAL A 16 -2.66 -0.36 12.97
C VAL A 16 -1.22 -0.78 13.21
N TYR A 17 -0.37 0.17 13.60
CA TYR A 17 1.03 -0.10 13.91
C TYR A 17 1.55 0.86 14.98
N ASN A 18 2.53 0.40 15.74
CA ASN A 18 3.30 1.24 16.65
C ASN A 18 4.25 2.10 15.82
N ASN A 19 3.82 3.33 15.53
CA ASN A 19 4.65 4.38 14.95
C ASN A 19 5.66 4.86 16.01
N PRO A 20 6.98 4.83 15.74
CA PRO A 20 7.99 5.36 16.65
C PRO A 20 7.81 6.86 16.98
N ASP A 21 7.24 7.63 16.05
CA ASP A 21 6.76 8.98 16.34
C ASP A 21 5.39 8.90 17.01
N SER A 22 5.37 9.12 18.33
CA SER A 22 4.16 9.06 19.16
C SER A 22 3.13 10.13 18.82
N ASN A 23 3.50 11.17 18.07
CA ASN A 23 2.58 12.21 17.61
C ASN A 23 2.08 11.96 16.18
N GLY A 24 2.63 10.96 15.49
CA GLY A 24 2.28 10.64 14.11
C GLY A 24 1.09 9.69 13.99
N ASN A 25 0.61 9.45 12.77
CA ASN A 25 -0.50 8.53 12.55
C ASN A 25 -0.08 7.07 12.79
N HIS A 26 -0.80 6.40 13.68
CA HIS A 26 -0.62 4.99 14.07
C HIS A 26 -1.38 3.99 13.18
N PHE A 27 -1.79 4.41 12.00
CA PHE A 27 -2.42 3.53 11.02
C PHE A 27 -2.00 3.89 9.59
N VAL A 28 -2.06 2.88 8.71
CA VAL A 28 -1.91 3.02 7.25
C VAL A 28 -3.22 2.57 6.62
N LYS A 29 -3.80 3.39 5.75
CA LYS A 29 -5.04 3.08 5.00
C LYS A 29 -4.70 2.57 3.61
N PHE A 30 -5.58 1.74 3.06
CA PHE A 30 -5.45 1.14 1.74
C PHE A 30 -6.77 1.33 0.97
N ASP A 31 -6.70 1.27 -0.35
CA ASP A 31 -7.86 1.49 -1.22
C ASP A 31 -8.80 0.29 -1.25
N GLY A 32 -8.25 -0.91 -1.02
CA GLY A 32 -9.00 -2.15 -1.01
C GLY A 32 -8.24 -3.30 -0.39
N TYR A 33 -8.83 -4.49 -0.46
CA TYR A 33 -8.19 -5.73 -0.04
C TYR A 33 -8.77 -6.92 -0.82
N GLU A 34 -8.00 -7.99 -0.87
CA GLU A 34 -8.42 -9.31 -1.33
C GLU A 34 -8.02 -10.36 -0.28
N ILE A 35 -8.79 -11.45 -0.18
CA ILE A 35 -8.45 -12.58 0.67
C ILE A 35 -7.88 -13.67 -0.23
N LEU A 36 -6.62 -14.04 0.00
CA LEU A 36 -5.95 -15.09 -0.76
C LEU A 36 -6.46 -16.48 -0.35
N PRO A 37 -6.25 -17.52 -1.18
CA PRO A 37 -6.71 -18.88 -0.87
C PRO A 37 -6.16 -19.46 0.46
N ASP A 38 -5.02 -18.96 0.91
CA ASP A 38 -4.39 -19.34 2.18
C ASP A 38 -4.93 -18.56 3.41
N GLY A 39 -5.93 -17.69 3.20
CA GLY A 39 -6.51 -16.83 4.23
C GLY A 39 -5.72 -15.54 4.52
N THR A 40 -4.59 -15.32 3.85
CA THR A 40 -3.86 -14.04 3.94
C THR A 40 -4.72 -12.91 3.40
N VAL A 41 -4.75 -11.78 4.11
CA VAL A 41 -5.39 -10.55 3.61
C VAL A 41 -4.34 -9.75 2.84
N GLN A 42 -4.50 -9.64 1.52
CA GLN A 42 -3.67 -8.76 0.69
C GLN A 42 -4.36 -7.40 0.59
N LEU A 43 -3.70 -6.38 1.10
CA LEU A 43 -4.13 -4.98 1.07
C LEU A 43 -3.65 -4.32 -0.22
N ILE A 44 -4.54 -3.60 -0.88
CA ILE A 44 -4.33 -3.04 -2.21
C ILE A 44 -4.28 -1.52 -2.12
N ASP A 45 -3.24 -0.93 -2.72
CA ASP A 45 -3.06 0.51 -2.83
C ASP A 45 -2.81 0.85 -4.31
N SER A 46 -3.78 1.52 -4.92
CA SER A 46 -3.75 1.88 -6.33
C SER A 46 -2.92 3.14 -6.54
N LYS A 47 -1.91 3.06 -7.41
CA LYS A 47 -1.01 4.16 -7.75
C LYS A 47 -1.05 4.41 -9.25
N THR A 48 -0.93 5.67 -9.65
CA THR A 48 -0.61 6.02 -11.05
C THR A 48 0.89 5.94 -11.29
N GLN A 49 1.68 6.42 -10.33
CA GLN A 49 3.14 6.37 -10.30
C GLN A 49 3.64 6.65 -8.86
N LEU A 50 4.89 6.31 -8.56
CA LEU A 50 5.55 6.84 -7.35
C LEU A 50 6.15 8.23 -7.62
N PRO A 51 6.12 9.15 -6.64
CA PRO A 51 6.66 10.49 -6.84
C PRO A 51 8.19 10.51 -6.70
N LEU A 52 8.89 10.19 -7.80
CA LEU A 52 10.36 10.01 -7.83
C LEU A 52 11.13 11.11 -8.58
N TRP A 53 10.47 12.21 -8.95
CA TRP A 53 11.02 13.26 -9.83
C TRP A 53 12.06 14.20 -9.19
N SER A 54 12.30 14.11 -7.87
CA SER A 54 13.37 14.86 -7.19
C SER A 54 13.85 14.13 -5.95
N GLU A 55 15.04 14.49 -5.44
CA GLU A 55 15.56 13.92 -4.19
C GLU A 55 14.58 14.09 -3.01
N THR A 56 13.91 15.24 -2.94
CA THR A 56 12.93 15.54 -1.89
C THR A 56 11.73 14.61 -1.96
N THR A 57 11.21 14.34 -3.17
CA THR A 57 10.05 13.45 -3.34
C THR A 57 10.43 11.98 -3.22
N GLN A 58 11.62 11.59 -3.65
CA GLN A 58 12.19 10.26 -3.39
C GLN A 58 12.36 10.01 -1.89
N ARG A 59 12.92 10.97 -1.13
CA ARG A 59 13.06 10.85 0.33
C ARG A 59 11.69 10.70 1.01
N SER A 60 10.73 11.53 0.62
CA SER A 60 9.35 11.43 1.14
C SER A 60 8.69 10.08 0.80
N THR A 61 8.94 9.57 -0.41
CA THR A 61 8.46 8.25 -0.83
C THR A 61 9.08 7.14 0.02
N ALA A 62 10.40 7.16 0.22
CA ALA A 62 11.10 6.17 1.04
C ALA A 62 10.58 6.14 2.48
N LEU A 63 10.35 7.31 3.09
CA LEU A 63 9.74 7.40 4.43
C LEU A 63 8.33 6.81 4.47
N ASN A 64 7.53 7.00 3.42
CA ASN A 64 6.21 6.38 3.35
C ASN A 64 6.30 4.84 3.21
N LEU A 65 7.20 4.34 2.36
CA LEU A 65 7.45 2.91 2.20
C LEU A 65 7.92 2.27 3.51
N GLU A 66 8.77 2.97 4.28
CA GLU A 66 9.21 2.51 5.60
C GLU A 66 8.03 2.36 6.57
N ARG A 67 7.11 3.34 6.60
CA ARG A 67 5.90 3.28 7.44
C ARG A 67 5.01 2.09 7.07
N VAL A 68 4.79 1.85 5.77
CA VAL A 68 4.03 0.70 5.27
C VAL A 68 4.73 -0.61 5.65
N ALA A 69 6.04 -0.72 5.41
CA ALA A 69 6.82 -1.91 5.73
C ALA A 69 6.81 -2.22 7.24
N ASN A 70 6.88 -1.20 8.09
CA ASN A 70 6.78 -1.36 9.55
C ASN A 70 5.38 -1.81 9.97
N ALA A 71 4.32 -1.29 9.34
CA ALA A 71 2.96 -1.75 9.59
C ALA A 71 2.79 -3.22 9.20
N VAL A 72 3.28 -3.64 8.03
CA VAL A 72 3.21 -5.05 7.58
C VAL A 72 4.00 -5.97 8.50
N LYS A 73 5.21 -5.60 8.92
CA LYS A 73 6.02 -6.41 9.85
C LYS A 73 5.32 -6.66 11.19
N GLN A 74 4.50 -5.73 11.66
CA GLN A 74 3.73 -5.86 12.89
C GLN A 74 2.42 -6.65 12.70
N ASN A 75 2.01 -6.90 11.45
CA ASN A 75 0.75 -7.53 11.08
C ASN A 75 1.01 -8.71 10.10
N PRO A 76 1.56 -9.85 10.57
CA PRO A 76 2.11 -10.89 9.70
C PRO A 76 1.11 -11.64 8.81
N ASN A 77 -0.19 -11.56 9.11
CA ASN A 77 -1.26 -12.15 8.28
C ASN A 77 -1.69 -11.24 7.12
N PHE A 78 -1.03 -10.09 6.96
CA PHE A 78 -1.31 -9.11 5.92
C PHE A 78 -0.13 -8.98 4.96
N LYS A 79 -0.44 -8.79 3.68
CA LYS A 79 0.51 -8.42 2.63
C LYS A 79 0.07 -7.12 1.99
N VAL A 80 1.00 -6.38 1.40
CA VAL A 80 0.67 -5.16 0.65
C VAL A 80 1.02 -5.35 -0.82
N MET A 81 0.07 -4.98 -1.68
CA MET A 81 0.19 -4.95 -3.13
C MET A 81 -0.05 -3.53 -3.62
N TYR A 82 0.95 -2.94 -4.26
CA TYR A 82 0.79 -1.70 -5.02
C TYR A 82 0.39 -2.03 -6.44
N GLU A 83 -0.71 -1.45 -6.90
CA GLU A 83 -1.21 -1.63 -8.26
C GLU A 83 -0.90 -0.42 -9.12
N PHE A 84 -0.54 -0.68 -10.37
CA PHE A 84 -0.17 0.35 -11.34
C PHE A 84 -0.96 0.17 -12.64
N PRO A 85 -1.19 1.25 -13.40
CA PRO A 85 -1.93 1.18 -14.67
C PRO A 85 -1.18 0.45 -15.78
N ASP A 86 0.15 0.41 -15.74
CA ASP A 86 0.98 -0.14 -16.81
C ASP A 86 2.32 -0.67 -16.28
N GLU A 87 3.02 -1.42 -17.13
CA GLU A 87 4.32 -2.02 -16.80
C GLU A 87 5.41 -0.98 -16.53
N THR A 88 5.37 0.17 -17.20
CA THR A 88 6.38 1.22 -17.04
C THR A 88 6.33 1.78 -15.61
N SER A 89 5.16 2.26 -15.19
CA SER A 89 4.93 2.79 -13.84
C SER A 89 5.15 1.73 -12.76
N ARG A 90 4.79 0.47 -13.04
CA ARG A 90 5.07 -0.67 -12.15
C ARG A 90 6.57 -0.90 -11.99
N ASN A 91 7.33 -0.93 -13.08
CA ASN A 91 8.76 -1.25 -13.03
C ASN A 91 9.57 -0.14 -12.35
N ASP A 92 9.29 1.13 -12.66
CA ASP A 92 9.91 2.28 -11.99
C ASP A 92 9.69 2.20 -10.47
N ALA A 93 8.47 1.86 -10.05
CA ALA A 93 8.14 1.68 -8.64
C ALA A 93 8.84 0.47 -8.02
N PHE A 94 8.84 -0.67 -8.71
CA PHE A 94 9.47 -1.91 -8.24
C PHE A 94 10.97 -1.72 -8.01
N GLU A 95 11.68 -1.08 -8.94
CA GLU A 95 13.11 -0.80 -8.79
C GLU A 95 13.38 0.06 -7.56
N PHE A 96 12.64 1.16 -7.39
CA PHE A 96 12.80 2.03 -6.23
C PHE A 96 12.49 1.33 -4.90
N ILE A 97 11.41 0.53 -4.85
CA ILE A 97 11.02 -0.25 -3.66
C ILE A 97 12.08 -1.30 -3.32
N ARG A 98 12.62 -1.98 -4.34
CA ARG A 98 13.69 -2.98 -4.18
C ARG A 98 14.97 -2.34 -3.66
N ASP A 99 15.40 -1.25 -4.30
CA ASP A 99 16.66 -0.57 -3.96
C ASP A 99 16.57 0.11 -2.58
N SER A 100 15.36 0.48 -2.15
CA SER A 100 15.06 0.94 -0.78
C SER A 100 14.95 -0.19 0.26
N GLY A 101 15.01 -1.47 -0.16
CA GLY A 101 14.99 -2.63 0.73
C GLY A 101 13.60 -3.09 1.20
N PHE A 102 12.52 -2.65 0.56
CA PHE A 102 11.14 -2.91 0.99
C PHE A 102 10.37 -3.94 0.16
N ALA A 103 11.01 -4.54 -0.87
CA ALA A 103 10.37 -5.50 -1.77
C ALA A 103 9.87 -6.80 -1.10
N LYS A 104 10.29 -7.09 0.14
CA LYS A 104 9.76 -8.21 0.92
C LYS A 104 8.39 -7.92 1.54
N GLN A 105 8.10 -6.65 1.81
CA GLN A 105 6.86 -6.21 2.47
C GLN A 105 5.85 -5.63 1.47
N ILE A 106 6.33 -5.01 0.40
CA ILE A 106 5.52 -4.29 -0.59
C ILE A 106 5.77 -4.92 -1.95
N GLN A 107 4.76 -5.62 -2.46
CA GLN A 107 4.76 -6.19 -3.81
C GLN A 107 4.11 -5.23 -4.79
N THR A 108 4.32 -5.46 -6.09
CA THR A 108 3.77 -4.62 -7.16
C THR A 108 3.13 -5.47 -8.26
N ARG A 109 1.99 -5.04 -8.81
CA ARG A 109 1.39 -5.63 -10.02
C ARG A 109 0.81 -4.55 -10.95
N VAL A 110 0.59 -4.90 -12.21
CA VAL A 110 -0.25 -4.11 -13.12
C VAL A 110 -1.71 -4.50 -12.84
N ARG A 111 -2.61 -3.53 -12.74
CA ARG A 111 -4.04 -3.81 -12.57
C ARG A 111 -4.64 -4.34 -13.88
N GLU A 112 -5.48 -5.36 -13.77
CA GLU A 112 -6.23 -5.95 -14.89
C GLU A 112 -7.31 -5.00 -15.44
#